data_AF-A0A7S1KUI0-F1
#
_entry.id   AF-A0A7S1KUI0-F1
#
_cell.length_a   1.000
_cell.length_b   1.000
_cell.length_c   1.000
_cell.angle_alpha   90.00
_cell.angle_beta   90.00
_cell.angle_gamma   90.00
#
_symmetry.space_group_name_H-M   'P 1'
#
loop_
_entity.id
_entity.type
_entity.pdbx_description
1 polymer ?
#
loop_
_entity_poly.entity_id
_entity_poly.type
_entity_poly.pdbx_seq_one_letter_code
_entity_poly.pdbx_strand_id
1 'polypeptide(L)'
;MRDGEGFLLVYSITEKNSLAELKKFYQQIVRVKDRDDVPMVVAGNKCDLESDRQVTKQEGEEQAKQWGADFFETSAKDKINVQDSYYQLVRNILVDKKNLEEKRRNQKPKAKGKKKGGCSLL
;
A
#
# COMPACT_ATOMS: atom_id res chain seq x y z
N MET A 1 -1.69 -4.92 -13.02
CA MET A 1 -1.64 -3.74 -12.13
C MET A 1 -2.99 -3.08 -11.89
N ARG A 2 -3.86 -2.94 -12.91
CA ARG A 2 -5.16 -2.26 -12.77
C ARG A 2 -6.06 -2.82 -11.65
N ASP A 3 -6.14 -4.14 -11.52
CA ASP A 3 -7.04 -4.79 -10.53
C ASP A 3 -6.38 -5.11 -9.18
N GLY A 4 -5.07 -4.82 -9.01
CA GLY A 4 -4.35 -5.17 -7.77
C GLY A 4 -4.77 -4.28 -6.59
N GLU A 5 -5.20 -4.86 -5.48
CA GLU A 5 -5.72 -4.08 -4.33
C GLU A 5 -4.62 -3.65 -3.34
N GLY A 6 -3.46 -4.28 -3.41
CA GLY A 6 -2.26 -3.88 -2.68
C GLY A 6 -1.01 -4.50 -3.31
N PHE A 7 0.16 -3.93 -2.99
CA PHE A 7 1.42 -4.26 -3.66
C PHE A 7 2.53 -4.55 -2.65
N LEU A 8 3.17 -5.70 -2.80
CA LEU A 8 4.41 -6.03 -2.10
C LEU A 8 5.58 -5.70 -3.04
N LEU A 9 6.33 -4.65 -2.69
CA LEU A 9 7.47 -4.16 -3.44
C LEU A 9 8.75 -4.78 -2.89
N VAL A 10 9.33 -5.72 -3.62
CA VAL A 10 10.51 -6.48 -3.18
C VAL A 10 11.76 -6.02 -3.92
N TYR A 11 12.84 -5.75 -3.19
CA TYR A 11 14.20 -5.58 -3.74
C TYR A 11 15.18 -6.52 -3.02
N SER A 12 16.42 -6.61 -3.49
CA SER A 12 17.48 -7.41 -2.86
C SER A 12 18.46 -6.50 -2.10
N ILE A 13 18.74 -6.78 -0.83
CA ILE A 13 19.71 -5.98 -0.06
C ILE A 13 21.14 -6.05 -0.64
N THR A 14 21.42 -7.09 -1.41
CA THR A 14 22.72 -7.33 -2.05
C THR A 14 22.85 -6.67 -3.43
N GLU A 15 21.80 -6.01 -3.93
CA GLU A 15 21.80 -5.44 -5.29
C GLU A 15 21.21 -4.03 -5.28
N LYS A 16 22.07 -3.01 -5.26
CA LYS A 16 21.62 -1.60 -5.19
C LYS A 16 20.70 -1.20 -6.35
N ASN A 17 20.93 -1.75 -7.55
CA ASN A 17 20.11 -1.49 -8.72
C ASN A 17 18.65 -1.97 -8.56
N SER A 18 18.43 -3.03 -7.78
CA SER A 18 17.08 -3.56 -7.53
C SER A 18 16.20 -2.55 -6.78
N LEU A 19 16.79 -1.77 -5.85
CA LEU A 19 16.08 -0.67 -5.18
C LEU A 19 15.74 0.48 -6.15
N ALA A 20 16.64 0.76 -7.10
CA ALA A 20 16.38 1.78 -8.14
C ALA A 20 15.27 1.37 -9.09
N GLU A 21 15.17 0.08 -9.45
CA GLU A 21 14.06 -0.45 -10.24
C GLU A 21 12.74 -0.44 -9.46
N LEU A 22 12.79 -0.71 -8.15
CA LEU A 22 11.62 -0.62 -7.28
C LEU A 22 10.93 0.74 -7.33
N LYS A 23 11.72 1.83 -7.42
CA LYS A 23 11.21 3.19 -7.60
C LYS A 23 10.38 3.35 -8.88
N LYS A 24 10.81 2.72 -9.97
CA LYS A 24 10.09 2.75 -11.25
C LYS A 24 8.75 2.01 -11.13
N PHE A 25 8.73 0.86 -10.45
CA PHE A 25 7.48 0.13 -10.20
C PHE A 25 6.52 0.92 -9.32
N TYR A 26 7.01 1.57 -8.26
CA TYR A 26 6.19 2.46 -7.43
C TYR A 26 5.51 3.55 -8.28
N GLN A 27 6.27 4.27 -9.11
CA GLN A 27 5.73 5.31 -9.99
C GLN A 27 4.69 4.78 -10.97
N GLN A 28 4.91 3.59 -11.54
CA GLN A 28 3.94 2.94 -12.41
C GLN A 28 2.64 2.59 -11.67
N ILE A 29 2.73 2.08 -10.45
CA ILE A 29 1.57 1.72 -9.64
C ILE A 29 0.73 2.96 -9.32
N VAL A 30 1.36 4.02 -8.78
CA VAL A 30 0.67 5.28 -8.45
C VAL A 30 -0.01 5.86 -9.69
N ARG A 31 0.69 5.90 -10.82
CA ARG A 31 0.12 6.37 -12.10
C ARG A 31 -1.07 5.54 -12.58
N VAL A 32 -1.01 4.22 -12.44
CA VAL A 32 -2.10 3.33 -12.87
C VAL A 32 -3.29 3.38 -11.92
N LYS A 33 -3.04 3.63 -10.63
CA LYS A 33 -4.07 3.69 -9.59
C LYS A 33 -4.73 5.05 -9.46
N ASP A 34 -4.07 6.11 -9.91
CA ASP A 34 -4.57 7.49 -9.83
C ASP A 34 -4.90 7.91 -8.38
N ARG A 35 -4.11 7.38 -7.43
CA ARG A 35 -4.19 7.68 -5.99
C ARG A 35 -2.85 7.37 -5.32
N ASP A 36 -2.51 8.14 -4.29
CA ASP A 36 -1.25 8.03 -3.55
C ASP A 36 -1.36 7.09 -2.33
N ASP A 37 -2.57 6.77 -1.87
CA ASP A 37 -2.84 5.99 -0.66
C ASP A 37 -3.07 4.49 -0.94
N VAL A 38 -2.44 3.95 -1.98
CA VAL A 38 -2.55 2.52 -2.31
C VAL A 38 -1.85 1.69 -1.23
N PRO A 39 -2.47 0.62 -0.69
CA PRO A 39 -1.81 -0.28 0.26
C PRO A 39 -0.51 -0.88 -0.31
N MET A 40 0.62 -0.56 0.32
CA MET A 40 1.93 -1.08 -0.08
C MET A 40 2.76 -1.52 1.12
N VAL A 41 3.62 -2.51 0.87
CA VAL A 41 4.68 -2.93 1.79
C VAL A 41 5.97 -3.05 0.98
N VAL A 42 7.08 -2.55 1.51
CA VAL A 42 8.41 -2.68 0.93
C VAL A 42 9.17 -3.78 1.66
N ALA A 43 9.74 -4.72 0.90
CA ALA A 43 10.53 -5.82 1.43
C ALA A 43 11.96 -5.80 0.89
N GLY A 44 12.95 -5.61 1.77
CA GLY A 44 14.35 -5.84 1.48
C GLY A 44 14.68 -7.34 1.63
N ASN A 45 14.67 -8.09 0.54
CA ASN A 45 14.90 -9.53 0.53
C ASN A 45 16.40 -9.89 0.56
N LYS A 46 16.69 -11.16 0.87
CA LYS A 46 18.03 -11.74 1.05
C LYS A 46 18.77 -11.19 2.27
N CYS A 47 18.06 -10.88 3.36
CA CYS A 47 18.67 -10.38 4.60
C CYS A 47 19.64 -11.39 5.27
N ASP A 48 19.63 -12.65 4.83
CA ASP A 48 20.61 -13.67 5.21
C ASP A 48 22.02 -13.41 4.64
N LEU A 49 22.14 -12.60 3.58
CA LEU A 49 23.40 -12.27 2.91
C LEU A 49 23.97 -10.92 3.40
N GLU A 50 24.12 -10.78 4.71
CA GLU A 50 24.56 -9.53 5.35
C GLU A 50 25.98 -9.10 4.91
N SER A 51 26.87 -10.06 4.66
CA SER A 51 28.23 -9.77 4.18
C SER A 51 28.28 -9.12 2.81
N ASP A 52 27.26 -9.37 1.98
CA ASP A 52 27.17 -8.88 0.60
C ASP A 52 26.23 -7.67 0.50
N ARG A 53 25.86 -7.07 1.64
CA ARG A 53 24.92 -5.96 1.70
C ARG A 53 25.44 -4.75 0.93
N GLN A 54 24.63 -4.28 -0.02
CA GLN A 54 24.85 -3.05 -0.78
C GLN A 54 23.84 -1.95 -0.46
N VAL A 55 22.72 -2.32 0.15
CA VAL A 55 21.65 -1.41 0.58
C VAL A 55 21.49 -1.53 2.09
N THR A 56 21.68 -0.43 2.79
CA THR A 56 21.49 -0.39 4.24
C THR A 56 20.02 -0.52 4.61
N LYS A 57 19.75 -1.03 5.81
CA LYS A 57 18.39 -1.09 6.34
C LYS A 57 17.73 0.30 6.37
N GLN A 58 18.50 1.32 6.75
CA GLN A 58 18.04 2.71 6.79
C GLN A 58 17.61 3.23 5.41
N GLU A 59 18.37 2.95 4.34
CA GLU A 59 17.97 3.35 2.97
C GLU A 59 16.63 2.71 2.57
N GLY A 60 16.40 1.45 2.96
CA GLY A 60 15.13 0.76 2.74
C GLY A 60 13.97 1.37 3.51
N GLU A 61 14.17 1.64 4.81
CA GLU A 61 13.19 2.28 5.69
C GLU A 61 12.83 3.69 5.24
N GLU A 62 13.82 4.51 4.89
CA GLU A 62 13.61 5.86 4.36
C GLU A 62 12.81 5.83 3.06
N GLN A 63 13.10 4.87 2.18
CA GLN A 63 12.36 4.72 0.93
C GLN A 63 10.90 4.34 1.16
N ALA A 64 10.64 3.39 2.07
CA ALA A 64 9.28 2.98 2.41
C ALA A 64 8.50 4.12 3.07
N LYS A 65 9.14 4.87 3.97
CA LYS A 65 8.57 6.04 4.63
C LYS A 65 8.17 7.13 3.64
N GLN A 66 8.98 7.40 2.62
CA GLN A 66 8.63 8.36 1.56
C GLN A 66 7.37 7.96 0.78
N TRP A 67 7.08 6.65 0.70
CA TRP A 67 5.91 6.11 0.00
C TRP A 67 4.72 5.86 0.92
N GLY A 68 4.84 6.13 2.22
CA GLY A 68 3.81 5.79 3.20
C GLY A 68 3.57 4.28 3.33
N ALA A 69 4.59 3.46 3.04
CA ALA A 69 4.52 2.00 3.08
C ALA A 69 5.24 1.45 4.32
N ASP A 70 4.79 0.28 4.80
CA ASP A 70 5.50 -0.48 5.83
C ASP A 70 6.77 -1.11 5.25
N PHE A 71 7.80 -1.32 6.08
CA PHE A 71 9.07 -1.90 5.67
C PHE A 71 9.40 -3.18 6.44
N PHE A 72 9.89 -4.19 5.71
CA PHE A 72 10.42 -5.44 6.29
C PHE A 72 11.72 -5.84 5.60
N GLU A 73 12.69 -6.32 6.37
CA GLU A 73 13.76 -7.15 5.79
C GLU A 73 13.33 -8.60 5.82
N THR A 74 13.49 -9.30 4.70
CA THR A 74 13.00 -10.66 4.51
C THR A 74 14.12 -11.57 4.03
N SER A 75 14.02 -12.86 4.37
CA SER A 75 14.80 -13.91 3.73
C SER A 75 13.84 -14.99 3.27
N ALA A 76 13.70 -15.15 1.96
CA ALA A 76 12.95 -16.27 1.40
C ALA A 76 13.61 -17.62 1.74
N LYS A 77 14.94 -17.65 1.86
CA LYS A 77 15.74 -18.84 2.18
C LYS A 77 15.52 -19.29 3.63
N ASP A 78 15.65 -18.34 4.56
CA ASP A 78 15.56 -18.62 6.00
C ASP A 78 14.14 -18.42 6.55
N LYS A 79 13.18 -18.07 5.68
CA LYS A 79 11.77 -17.80 5.98
C LYS A 79 11.57 -16.67 7.01
N ILE A 80 12.47 -15.68 7.00
CA ILE A 80 12.41 -14.52 7.91
C ILE A 80 11.43 -13.49 7.35
N ASN A 81 10.45 -13.07 8.15
CA ASN A 81 9.47 -12.00 7.88
C ASN A 81 8.65 -12.14 6.57
N VAL A 82 8.72 -13.30 5.89
CA VAL A 82 7.97 -13.56 4.66
C VAL A 82 6.46 -13.56 4.93
N GLN A 83 6.03 -14.21 6.01
CA GLN A 83 4.63 -14.25 6.40
C GLN A 83 4.15 -12.91 6.96
N ASP A 84 4.96 -12.28 7.81
CA ASP A 84 4.59 -11.02 8.46
C ASP A 84 4.41 -9.89 7.45
N SER A 85 5.32 -9.76 6.46
CA SER A 85 5.19 -8.77 5.39
C SER A 85 3.90 -9.00 4.56
N TYR A 86 3.56 -10.25 4.28
CA TYR A 86 2.34 -10.59 3.55
C TYR A 86 1.08 -10.31 4.38
N TYR A 87 1.05 -10.72 5.65
CA TYR A 87 -0.08 -10.45 6.54
C TYR A 87 -0.29 -8.97 6.78
N GLN A 88 0.79 -8.20 6.90
CA GLN A 88 0.72 -6.75 7.02
C GLN A 88 0.07 -6.12 5.78
N LEU A 89 0.48 -6.53 4.58
CA LEU A 89 -0.14 -6.05 3.34
C LEU A 89 -1.65 -6.37 3.30
N VAL A 90 -2.03 -7.62 3.63
CA VAL A 90 -3.44 -8.02 3.64
C VAL A 90 -4.25 -7.18 4.64
N ARG A 91 -3.71 -6.90 5.82
CA ARG A 91 -4.36 -6.01 6.80
C ARG A 91 -4.56 -4.60 6.23
N ASN A 92 -3.55 -4.04 5.58
CA ASN A 92 -3.62 -2.72 4.97
C ASN A 92 -4.71 -2.66 3.87
N ILE A 93 -4.81 -3.71 3.04
CA ILE A 93 -5.88 -3.83 2.03
C ILE A 93 -7.27 -3.85 2.67
N LEU A 94 -7.46 -4.63 3.74
CA LEU A 94 -8.75 -4.72 4.42
C LEU A 94 -9.17 -3.38 5.07
N VAL A 95 -8.21 -2.65 5.64
CA VAL A 95 -8.44 -1.31 6.18
C VAL A 95 -8.80 -0.33 5.07
N ASP A 96 -8.07 -0.34 3.95
CA ASP A 96 -8.35 0.54 2.82
C ASP A 96 -9.76 0.31 2.25
N LYS A 97 -10.16 -0.95 2.06
CA LYS A 97 -11.51 -1.31 1.60
C LYS A 97 -12.59 -0.73 2.51
N LYS A 98 -12.45 -0.89 3.82
CA LYS A 98 -13.40 -0.32 4.80
C LYS A 98 -13.47 1.21 4.69
N ASN A 99 -12.32 1.87 4.60
CA ASN A 99 -12.26 3.33 4.46
C ASN A 99 -12.94 3.82 3.17
N LEU A 100 -12.76 3.11 2.05
CA LEU A 100 -13.42 3.42 0.78
C LEU A 100 -14.95 3.24 0.87
N GLU A 101 -15.43 2.19 1.53
CA GLU A 101 -16.86 1.95 1.76
C GLU A 101 -17.50 3.05 2.63
N GLU A 102 -16.82 3.48 3.69
CA GLU A 102 -17.27 4.56 4.57
C GLU A 102 -17.33 5.91 3.84
N LYS A 103 -16.29 6.24 3.06
CA LYS A 103 -16.28 7.45 2.21
C LYS A 103 -17.48 7.45 1.25
N ARG A 104 -17.77 6.32 0.61
CA ARG A 104 -18.94 6.16 -0.28
C ARG A 104 -20.27 6.31 0.45
N ARG A 105 -20.39 5.81 1.69
CA ARG A 105 -21.60 5.95 2.51
C ARG A 105 -21.85 7.40 2.92
N ASN A 106 -20.81 8.14 3.29
CA ASN A 106 -20.91 9.53 3.72
C ASN A 106 -21.17 10.52 2.57
N GLN A 107 -20.86 10.15 1.33
CA GLN A 107 -21.14 10.95 0.13
C GLN A 107 -22.57 10.78 -0.43
N LYS A 108 -23.38 9.84 0.10
CA LYS A 108 -24.79 9.75 -0.31
C LYS A 108 -25.55 11.00 0.17
N PRO A 109 -26.25 11.74 -0.72
CA PRO A 109 -27.01 12.91 -0.30
C PRO A 109 -28.05 12.51 0.74
N LYS A 110 -28.06 13.19 1.89
CA LYS A 110 -29.16 13.07 2.85
C LYS A 110 -30.45 13.38 2.09
N ALA A 111 -31.33 12.39 1.94
CA ALA A 111 -32.64 12.60 1.37
C ALA A 111 -33.30 13.77 2.12
N LYS A 112 -33.48 14.91 1.45
CA LYS A 112 -34.22 16.04 2.01
C LYS A 112 -35.60 15.51 2.38
N GLY A 113 -35.92 15.53 3.67
CA GLY A 113 -37.21 15.07 4.17
C GLY A 113 -38.33 15.73 3.37
N LYS A 114 -39.24 14.91 2.81
CA LYS A 114 -40.49 15.38 2.22
C LYS A 114 -41.21 16.24 3.27
N LYS A 115 -41.20 17.57 3.09
CA LYS A 115 -42.16 18.44 3.81
C LYS A 115 -43.55 18.01 3.36
N LYS A 116 -44.36 17.55 4.32
CA LYS A 116 -45.74 17.13 4.13
C LYS A 116 -46.56 18.28 3.52
N GLY A 117 -47.56 17.89 2.73
CA GLY A 117 -48.33 18.76 1.87
C GLY A 117 -49.05 19.90 2.60
N GLY A 118 -49.11 21.03 1.92
CA GLY A 118 -50.12 22.06 2.10
C GLY A 118 -50.70 22.35 0.72
N CYS A 119 -51.79 21.66 0.38
CA CYS A 119 -52.65 22.09 -0.71
C CYS A 119 -53.47 23.27 -0.19
N SER A 120 -53.40 24.43 -0.85
CA SER A 120 -54.39 25.49 -0.69
C SER A 120 -54.97 25.76 -2.08
N LEU A 121 -56.07 25.08 -2.36
CA LEU A 121 -57.10 25.57 -3.26
C LEU A 121 -57.97 26.51 -2.42
N LEU A 122 -58.02 27.78 -2.86
CA LEU A 122 -59.14 28.73 -2.87
C LEU A 122 -58.58 30.15 -2.91
#